data_AF-A0A6N7KXB2-F1
#
_entry.id   AF-A0A6N7KXB2-F1
#
_cell.length_a   1.000
_cell.length_b   1.000
_cell.length_c   1.000
_cell.angle_alpha   90.00
_cell.angle_beta   90.00
_cell.angle_gamma   90.00
#
_symmetry.space_group_name_H-M   'P 1'
#
loop_
_entity.id
_entity.type
_entity.pdbx_description
1 polymer ?
#
loop_
_entity_poly.entity_id
_entity_poly.type
_entity_poly.pdbx_seq_one_letter_code
_entity_poly.pdbx_strand_id
1 'polypeptide(L)'
;MTDTRIYGKTVFTWTLGQGIEHGYLADYRVLVPVVTDEDLRDLLNLPAVADLRSQRSNEELLRLALQIAVLRAVADLGLRRVITFHSRVSAAREFAGTLLEASELLEDAERP
;
A
#
# COMPACT_ATOMS: atom_id res chain seq x y z
N MET A 1 -0.57 -3.09 28.89
CA MET A 1 -0.48 -3.98 30.06
C MET A 1 0.03 -3.19 31.25
N THR A 2 -0.83 -2.36 31.84
CA THR A 2 -0.41 -1.40 32.88
C THR A 2 -0.79 -1.86 34.28
N ASP A 3 -1.66 -2.87 34.41
CA ASP A 3 -2.04 -3.42 35.71
C ASP A 3 -0.96 -4.37 36.26
N THR A 4 -0.12 -3.81 37.13
CA THR A 4 0.98 -4.54 37.77
C THR A 4 0.52 -5.63 38.74
N ARG A 5 -0.75 -5.64 39.15
CA ARG A 5 -1.32 -6.73 39.98
C ARG A 5 -1.51 -8.00 39.16
N ILE A 6 -1.74 -7.86 37.86
CA ILE A 6 -1.96 -8.98 36.93
C ILE A 6 -0.63 -9.39 36.29
N TYR A 7 0.15 -8.41 35.83
CA TYR A 7 1.33 -8.67 34.98
C TYR A 7 2.66 -8.57 35.72
N GLY A 8 2.66 -8.12 36.98
CA GLY A 8 3.88 -7.73 37.67
C GLY A 8 4.47 -6.42 37.13
N LYS A 9 5.66 -6.06 37.62
CA LYS A 9 6.41 -4.91 37.10
C LYS A 9 7.23 -5.35 35.90
N THR A 10 7.30 -4.51 34.86
CA THR A 10 8.27 -4.68 33.78
C THR A 10 9.68 -4.58 34.35
N VAL A 11 10.46 -5.67 34.25
CA VAL A 11 11.84 -5.72 34.77
C VAL A 11 12.88 -5.29 33.74
N PHE A 12 12.54 -5.37 32.46
CA PHE A 12 13.40 -4.97 31.36
C PHE A 12 12.56 -4.58 30.15
N THR A 13 13.04 -3.64 29.35
CA THR A 13 12.42 -3.24 28.09
C THR A 13 13.50 -3.18 27.03
N TRP A 14 13.31 -3.97 25.98
CA TRP A 14 14.14 -3.93 24.79
C TRP A 14 13.31 -3.40 23.64
N THR A 15 13.64 -2.20 23.18
CA THR A 15 12.82 -1.50 22.19
C THR A 15 13.17 -1.93 20.78
N LEU A 16 12.25 -1.71 19.84
CA LEU A 16 12.50 -1.90 18.42
C LEU A 16 13.73 -1.08 17.96
N GLY A 17 13.83 0.17 18.43
CA GLY A 17 14.94 1.08 18.11
C GLY A 17 16.29 0.53 18.56
N GLN A 18 16.38 -0.05 19.76
CA GLN A 18 17.60 -0.72 20.22
C GLN A 18 17.95 -1.94 19.35
N GLY A 19 16.94 -2.68 18.88
CA GLY A 19 17.17 -3.77 17.94
C GLY A 19 17.74 -3.32 16.59
N ILE A 20 17.27 -2.18 16.08
CA ILE A 20 17.78 -1.58 14.83
C ILE A 20 19.20 -1.04 15.03
N GLU A 21 19.44 -0.26 16.09
CA GLU A 21 20.75 0.33 16.41
C GLU A 21 21.85 -0.72 16.58
N HIS A 22 21.53 -1.83 17.24
CA HIS A 22 22.47 -2.93 17.45
C HIS A 22 22.58 -3.89 16.24
N GLY A 23 21.82 -3.66 15.16
CA GLY A 23 21.87 -4.49 13.94
C GLY A 23 21.16 -5.84 14.04
N TYR A 24 20.34 -6.06 15.07
CA TYR A 24 19.51 -7.27 15.20
C TYR A 24 18.24 -7.22 14.35
N LEU A 25 17.74 -6.02 14.05
CA LEU A 25 16.54 -5.78 13.26
C LEU A 25 16.85 -4.87 12.08
N ALA A 26 16.15 -5.09 10.96
CA ALA A 26 16.22 -4.20 9.82
C ALA A 26 15.52 -2.87 10.12
N ASP A 27 16.14 -1.77 9.68
CA ASP A 27 15.54 -0.45 9.75
C ASP A 27 14.33 -0.34 8.79
N TYR A 28 13.32 0.44 9.18
CA TYR A 28 12.09 0.58 8.41
C TYR A 28 11.96 1.98 7.79
N ARG A 29 11.24 2.06 6.67
CA ARG A 29 10.89 3.32 6.02
C ARG A 29 9.38 3.38 5.86
N VAL A 30 8.80 4.52 6.21
CA VAL A 30 7.37 4.78 6.02
C VAL A 30 7.21 5.62 4.76
N LEU A 31 6.52 5.07 3.77
CA LEU A 31 6.15 5.76 2.55
C LEU A 31 4.66 6.12 2.60
N VAL A 32 4.33 7.35 2.21
CA VAL A 32 2.95 7.81 2.02
C VAL A 32 2.77 8.20 0.56
N PRO A 33 2.41 7.23 -0.32
CA PRO A 33 2.19 7.53 -1.72
C PRO A 33 0.93 8.38 -1.90
N VAL A 34 0.98 9.32 -2.85
CA VAL A 34 -0.15 10.16 -3.25
C VAL A 34 -0.53 9.78 -4.68
N VAL A 35 -1.80 9.46 -4.88
CA VAL A 35 -2.39 9.23 -6.20
C VAL A 35 -3.59 10.16 -6.31
N THR A 36 -3.58 11.00 -7.34
CA THR A 36 -4.60 11.99 -7.62
C THR A 36 -5.60 11.50 -8.65
N ASP A 37 -6.75 12.15 -8.74
CA ASP A 37 -7.72 11.89 -9.82
C ASP A 37 -7.12 12.18 -11.21
N GLU A 38 -6.15 13.09 -11.31
CA GLU A 38 -5.43 13.38 -12.55
C GLU A 38 -4.53 12.21 -12.96
N ASP A 39 -3.74 11.66 -12.02
CA ASP A 39 -2.94 10.45 -12.24
C ASP A 39 -3.79 9.29 -12.79
N LEU A 40 -5.00 9.11 -12.22
CA LEU A 40 -5.92 8.06 -12.67
C LEU A 40 -6.51 8.34 -14.06
N ARG A 41 -6.79 9.59 -14.41
CA ARG A 41 -7.30 9.94 -15.75
C ARG A 41 -6.24 9.68 -16.81
N ASP A 42 -5.00 10.07 -16.53
CA ASP A 42 -3.88 9.87 -17.44
C ASP A 42 -3.61 8.38 -17.67
N LEU A 43 -3.55 7.59 -16.59
CA LEU A 43 -3.37 6.13 -16.67
C LEU A 43 -4.50 5.42 -17.44
N LEU A 44 -5.73 5.92 -17.33
CA LEU A 44 -6.88 5.34 -18.04
C LEU A 44 -7.04 5.87 -19.48
N ASN A 45 -6.14 6.73 -19.95
CA ASN A 45 -6.23 7.42 -21.24
C ASN A 45 -7.59 8.11 -21.45
N LEU A 46 -8.14 8.68 -20.38
CA LEU A 46 -9.44 9.34 -20.43
C LEU A 46 -9.29 10.81 -20.84
N PRO A 47 -10.22 11.37 -21.64
CA PRO A 47 -10.25 12.81 -21.89
C PRO A 47 -10.32 13.59 -20.57
N ALA A 48 -9.66 14.74 -20.47
CA ALA A 48 -9.66 15.56 -19.25
C ALA A 48 -11.07 15.96 -18.74
N VAL A 49 -12.07 15.95 -19.63
CA VAL A 49 -13.48 16.29 -19.33
C VAL A 49 -14.29 15.05 -18.89
N ALA A 50 -13.72 13.84 -18.97
CA ALA A 50 -14.41 12.62 -18.56
C ALA A 50 -14.54 12.54 -17.03
N ASP A 51 -15.75 12.28 -16.56
CA ASP A 51 -16.01 12.03 -15.16
C ASP A 51 -15.72 10.56 -14.82
N LEU A 52 -14.66 10.32 -14.04
CA LEU A 52 -14.29 9.00 -13.54
C LEU A 52 -15.46 8.30 -12.82
N ARG A 53 -16.27 9.07 -12.09
CA ARG A 53 -17.38 8.57 -11.27
C ARG A 53 -18.61 8.21 -12.11
N SER A 54 -18.64 8.62 -13.37
CA SER A 54 -19.69 8.20 -14.32
C SER A 54 -19.44 6.80 -14.88
N GLN A 55 -18.19 6.31 -14.83
CA GLN A 55 -17.79 5.02 -15.38
C GLN A 55 -17.47 3.97 -14.32
N ARG A 56 -17.07 4.41 -13.12
CA ARG A 56 -16.66 3.53 -12.03
C ARG A 56 -17.20 4.01 -10.69
N SER A 57 -17.45 3.08 -9.79
CA SER A 57 -17.76 3.39 -8.40
C SER A 57 -16.54 3.99 -7.68
N ASN A 58 -16.80 4.77 -6.63
CA ASN A 58 -15.72 5.31 -5.78
C ASN A 58 -14.84 4.20 -5.18
N GLU A 59 -15.42 3.01 -4.91
CA GLU A 59 -14.68 1.88 -4.37
C GLU A 59 -13.68 1.31 -5.40
N GLU A 60 -14.08 1.22 -6.67
CA GLU A 60 -13.20 0.78 -7.76
C GLU A 60 -12.08 1.79 -8.01
N LEU A 61 -12.37 3.09 -7.98
CA LEU A 61 -11.36 4.13 -8.15
C LEU A 61 -10.36 4.14 -6.99
N LEU A 62 -10.84 4.01 -5.75
CA LEU A 62 -9.96 3.91 -4.58
C LEU A 62 -9.07 2.66 -4.66
N ARG A 63 -9.65 1.53 -5.06
CA ARG A 63 -8.89 0.28 -5.24
C ARG A 63 -7.81 0.43 -6.29
N LEU A 64 -8.15 1.00 -7.44
CA LEU A 64 -7.19 1.27 -8.51
C LEU A 64 -6.06 2.17 -8.02
N ALA A 65 -6.38 3.27 -7.34
CA ALA A 65 -5.39 4.17 -6.77
C ALA A 65 -4.42 3.44 -5.82
N LEU A 66 -4.95 2.58 -4.95
CA LEU A 66 -4.13 1.77 -4.04
C LEU A 66 -3.26 0.75 -4.79
N GLN A 67 -3.78 0.12 -5.85
CA GLN A 67 -3.03 -0.82 -6.67
C GLN A 67 -1.86 -0.11 -7.37
N ILE A 68 -2.12 1.03 -8.01
CA ILE A 68 -1.09 1.85 -8.66
C ILE A 68 -0.04 2.32 -7.66
N ALA A 69 -0.45 2.80 -6.49
CA ALA A 69 0.46 3.23 -5.43
C ALA A 69 1.39 2.09 -4.97
N VAL A 70 0.86 0.88 -4.79
CA VAL A 70 1.64 -0.30 -4.41
C VAL A 70 2.59 -0.69 -5.53
N LEU A 71 2.12 -0.77 -6.78
CA LEU A 71 2.94 -1.17 -7.93
C LEU A 71 4.11 -0.20 -8.17
N ARG A 72 3.86 1.12 -8.14
CA ARG A 72 4.93 2.13 -8.21
C ARG A 72 5.93 1.97 -7.08
N ALA A 73 5.46 1.80 -5.83
CA ALA A 73 6.36 1.58 -4.70
C ALA A 73 7.19 0.28 -4.83
N VAL A 74 6.64 -0.77 -5.46
CA VAL A 74 7.38 -2.00 -5.75
C VAL A 74 8.49 -1.75 -6.76
N ALA A 75 8.19 -1.04 -7.86
CA ALA A 75 9.16 -0.69 -8.89
C ALA A 75 10.25 0.24 -8.33
N ASP A 76 9.87 1.34 -7.70
CA ASP A 76 10.78 2.38 -7.19
C ASP A 76 11.75 1.86 -6.11
N LEU A 77 11.29 0.93 -5.27
CA LEU A 77 12.06 0.41 -4.13
C LEU A 77 12.60 -1.01 -4.36
N GLY A 78 12.34 -1.62 -5.52
CA GLY A 78 12.79 -2.98 -5.85
C GLY A 78 12.24 -4.05 -4.89
N LEU A 79 10.99 -3.91 -4.46
CA LEU A 79 10.39 -4.82 -3.47
C LEU A 79 10.11 -6.19 -4.09
N ARG A 80 10.56 -7.27 -3.44
CA ARG A 80 10.36 -8.64 -3.96
C ARG A 80 9.16 -9.37 -3.38
N ARG A 81 8.69 -8.95 -2.21
CA ARG A 81 7.58 -9.58 -1.49
C ARG A 81 6.78 -8.50 -0.78
N VAL A 82 5.48 -8.46 -1.07
CA VAL A 82 4.56 -7.47 -0.51
C VAL A 82 3.39 -8.19 0.13
N ILE A 83 2.97 -7.68 1.29
CA ILE A 83 1.75 -8.11 1.99
C ILE A 83 0.86 -6.88 2.12
N THR A 84 -0.39 -7.00 1.68
CA THR A 84 -1.39 -5.93 1.79
C THR A 84 -2.41 -6.27 2.88
N PHE A 85 -2.83 -5.27 3.66
CA PHE A 85 -3.80 -5.44 4.72
C PHE A 85 -5.13 -4.78 4.34
N HIS A 86 -6.23 -5.48 4.59
CA HIS A 86 -7.57 -5.08 4.20
C HIS A 86 -8.54 -5.30 5.36
N SER A 87 -9.54 -4.44 5.49
CA SER A 87 -10.57 -4.56 6.54
C SER A 87 -11.61 -5.64 6.24
N ARG A 88 -11.74 -6.06 4.97
CA ARG A 88 -12.72 -7.05 4.50
C ARG A 88 -12.05 -8.08 3.59
N VAL A 89 -12.49 -9.33 3.73
CA VAL A 89 -12.02 -10.43 2.87
C VAL A 89 -12.41 -10.21 1.41
N SER A 90 -13.60 -9.67 1.13
CA SER A 90 -14.02 -9.33 -0.24
C SER A 90 -13.09 -8.31 -0.88
N ALA A 91 -12.81 -7.20 -0.17
CA ALA A 91 -11.88 -6.17 -0.65
C ALA A 91 -10.48 -6.72 -0.94
N ALA A 92 -9.96 -7.61 -0.08
CA ALA A 92 -8.67 -8.26 -0.31
C ALA A 92 -8.68 -9.14 -1.57
N ARG A 93 -9.75 -9.92 -1.78
CA ARG A 93 -9.90 -10.78 -2.96
C ARG A 93 -10.02 -9.97 -4.23
N GLU A 94 -10.80 -8.92 -4.21
CA GLU A 94 -10.99 -8.06 -5.38
C GLU A 94 -9.71 -7.27 -5.70
N PHE A 95 -9.01 -6.74 -4.68
CA PHE A 95 -7.70 -6.11 -4.86
C PHE A 95 -6.69 -7.07 -5.49
N ALA A 96 -6.59 -8.31 -5.01
CA ALA A 96 -5.68 -9.29 -5.57
C ALA A 96 -6.11 -9.73 -6.99
N GLY A 97 -7.41 -9.89 -7.21
CA GLY A 97 -7.98 -10.36 -8.48
C GLY A 97 -7.77 -9.40 -9.64
N THR A 98 -7.78 -8.08 -9.39
CA THR A 98 -7.62 -7.07 -10.45
C THR A 98 -6.24 -6.41 -10.46
N LEU A 99 -5.29 -6.88 -9.63
CA LEU A 99 -3.96 -6.25 -9.52
C LEU A 99 -3.16 -6.35 -10.83
N LEU A 100 -3.25 -7.50 -11.52
CA LEU A 100 -2.54 -7.70 -12.79
C LEU A 100 -3.10 -6.76 -13.87
N GLU A 101 -4.42 -6.64 -13.98
CA GLU A 101 -5.08 -5.70 -14.90
C GLU A 101 -4.66 -4.26 -14.61
N ALA A 102 -4.55 -3.87 -13.33
CA ALA A 102 -4.07 -2.54 -12.95
C ALA A 102 -2.61 -2.30 -13.36
N SER A 103 -1.76 -3.34 -13.34
CA SER A 103 -0.35 -3.21 -13.76
C SER A 103 -0.19 -2.98 -15.25
N GLU A 104 -1.15 -3.43 -16.07
CA GLU A 104 -1.15 -3.19 -17.51
C GLU A 104 -1.38 -1.71 -17.86
N LEU A 105 -1.89 -0.90 -16.92
CA LEU A 105 -2.06 0.54 -17.12
C LEU A 105 -0.76 1.33 -16.92
N LEU A 106 0.24 0.74 -16.26
CA LEU A 106 1.54 1.38 -16.04
C LEU A 106 2.41 1.29 -17.30
N GLU A 107 3.30 2.27 -17.50
CA GLU A 107 4.33 2.20 -18.53
C GLU A 107 5.36 1.10 -18.22
N ASP A 108 6.03 0.55 -19.23
CA ASP A 108 6.99 -0.56 -19.04
C ASP A 108 8.14 -0.23 -18.07
N ALA A 109 8.49 1.05 -17.90
CA ALA A 109 9.49 1.48 -16.92
C ALA A 109 8.98 1.47 -15.46
N GLU A 110 7.66 1.55 -15.28
CA GLU A 110 6.99 1.57 -13.97
C GLU A 110 6.38 0.20 -13.60
N ARG A 111 6.44 -0.78 -14.52
CA ARG A 111 5.99 -2.16 -14.28
C ARG A 111 7.09 -2.93 -13.51
N PRO A 112 6.77 -3.52 -12.35
CA PRO A 112 7.73 -4.29 -11.56
C PRO A 112 8.10 -5.65 -12.18
#